data_AF-A0A9P1CPG4-F1
#
_entry.id   AF-A0A9P1CPG4-F1
#
_cell.length_a   1.000
_cell.length_b   1.000
_cell.length_c   1.000
_cell.angle_alpha   90.00
_cell.angle_beta   90.00
_cell.angle_gamma   90.00
#
_symmetry.space_group_name_H-M   'P 1'
#
loop_
_entity.id
_entity.type
_entity.pdbx_description
1 polymer ?
#
loop_
_entity_poly.entity_id
_entity_poly.type
_entity_poly.pdbx_seq_one_letter_code
_entity_poly.pdbx_strand_id
1 'polypeptide(L)'
;MAMNPNYTEFKFPQIKPHPWHKVFRSRTSQEAVDYISKLLVYDPKLRPSGLHCCTHALFDDLRDPNTRISSSKPLPEHLFIFSKEELALMDSEMQRKLIPAWFAAKAEKGGDSKAVAAAP
;
A
#
# COMPACT_ATOMS: atom_id res chain seq x y z
N MET A 1 -2.93 26.71 -5.91
CA MET A 1 -4.19 26.65 -5.12
C MET A 1 -4.84 25.26 -5.20
N ALA A 2 -4.06 24.16 -5.05
CA ALA A 2 -4.55 22.81 -5.33
C ALA A 2 -5.61 22.27 -4.34
N MET A 3 -5.71 22.85 -3.14
CA MET A 3 -6.62 22.38 -2.09
C MET A 3 -7.99 23.09 -2.09
N ASN A 4 -8.04 24.40 -2.28
CA ASN A 4 -9.29 25.15 -2.40
C ASN A 4 -9.02 26.50 -3.11
N PRO A 5 -9.51 26.69 -4.35
CA PRO A 5 -9.37 27.95 -5.08
C PRO A 5 -10.04 29.15 -4.41
N ASN A 6 -11.07 28.92 -3.59
CA ASN A 6 -11.82 29.98 -2.90
C ASN A 6 -11.17 30.40 -1.56
N TYR A 7 -10.06 29.76 -1.18
CA TYR A 7 -9.38 29.98 0.10
C TYR A 7 -8.08 30.76 -0.12
N THR A 8 -8.21 32.07 -0.34
CA THR A 8 -7.10 32.94 -0.77
C THR A 8 -6.61 33.91 0.31
N GLU A 9 -7.41 34.23 1.32
CA GLU A 9 -7.16 35.39 2.20
C GLU A 9 -6.82 35.06 3.67
N PHE A 10 -6.57 33.79 4.01
CA PHE A 10 -6.10 33.47 5.36
C PHE A 10 -4.57 33.57 5.45
N LYS A 11 -4.07 34.53 6.24
CA LYS A 11 -2.64 34.67 6.51
C LYS A 11 -2.24 33.77 7.68
N PHE A 12 -1.67 32.61 7.36
CA PHE A 12 -1.02 31.78 8.38
C PHE A 12 0.35 32.36 8.74
N PRO A 13 0.82 32.15 9.98
CA PRO A 13 2.24 32.32 10.28
C PRO A 13 3.07 31.39 9.38
N GLN A 14 4.20 31.89 8.89
CA GLN A 14 5.11 31.08 8.07
C GLN A 14 5.85 30.08 8.96
N ILE A 15 5.37 28.84 9.01
CA ILE A 15 5.99 27.74 9.73
C ILE A 15 6.90 26.98 8.75
N LYS A 16 8.17 26.83 9.10
CA LYS A 16 9.11 26.02 8.31
C LYS A 16 8.75 24.53 8.45
N PRO A 17 8.82 23.75 7.36
CA PRO A 17 8.54 22.32 7.43
C PRO A 17 9.52 21.64 8.40
N HIS A 18 8.99 20.84 9.31
CA HIS A 18 9.80 20.03 10.19
C HIS A 18 10.22 18.75 9.47
N PRO A 19 11.52 18.39 9.42
CA PRO A 19 11.96 17.19 8.71
C PRO A 19 11.35 15.92 9.30
N TRP A 20 10.88 15.01 8.44
CA TRP A 20 10.22 13.77 8.88
C TRP A 20 11.06 12.90 9.81
N HIS A 21 12.37 12.81 9.57
CA HIS A 21 13.29 12.04 10.43
C HIS A 21 13.41 12.58 11.87
N LYS A 22 12.97 13.82 12.12
CA LYS A 22 12.88 14.42 13.47
C LYS A 22 11.49 14.28 14.09
N VAL A 23 10.47 14.03 13.27
CA VAL A 23 9.10 13.74 13.74
C VAL A 23 9.02 12.33 14.31
N PHE A 24 9.67 11.37 13.66
CA PHE A 24 9.66 9.96 14.07
C PHE A 24 10.81 9.62 15.02
N ARG A 25 10.66 8.49 15.74
CA ARG A 25 11.72 7.97 16.61
C ARG A 25 12.85 7.39 15.76
N SER A 26 14.07 7.38 16.29
CA SER A 26 15.27 6.87 15.57
C SER A 26 15.18 5.41 15.13
N ARG A 27 14.33 4.60 15.77
CA ARG A 27 14.10 3.19 15.42
C ARG A 27 13.02 2.98 14.35
N THR A 28 12.39 4.03 13.87
CA THR A 28 11.39 3.92 12.80
C THR A 28 12.09 3.56 11.49
N SER A 29 11.55 2.56 10.78
CA SER A 29 12.05 2.16 9.46
C SER A 29 12.02 3.34 8.48
N GLN A 30 13.07 3.49 7.68
CA GLN A 30 13.19 4.59 6.72
C GLN A 30 12.11 4.48 5.63
N GLU A 31 11.73 3.26 5.27
CA GLU A 31 10.68 2.94 4.32
C GLU A 31 9.30 3.43 4.81
N ALA A 32 9.02 3.32 6.11
CA ALA A 32 7.80 3.84 6.70
C ALA A 32 7.75 5.37 6.67
N VAL A 33 8.88 6.03 6.95
CA VAL A 33 8.99 7.48 6.90
C VAL A 33 8.79 7.99 5.46
N ASP A 34 9.43 7.34 4.49
CA ASP A 34 9.30 7.65 3.07
C ASP A 34 7.84 7.49 2.59
N TYR A 35 7.19 6.38 2.95
CA TYR A 35 5.78 6.13 2.63
C TYR A 35 4.87 7.25 3.15
N ILE A 36 5.02 7.62 4.43
CA ILE A 36 4.20 8.67 5.05
C ILE A 36 4.45 10.03 4.38
N SER A 37 5.71 10.31 4.00
CA SER A 37 6.06 11.57 3.35
C SER A 37 5.36 11.75 1.99
N LYS A 38 5.16 10.66 1.25
CA LYS A 38 4.43 10.63 -0.03
C LYS A 38 2.91 10.69 0.15
N LEU A 39 2.40 10.16 1.25
CA LEU A 39 0.96 10.15 1.54
C LEU A 39 0.47 11.51 2.07
N LEU A 40 1.21 12.11 3.00
CA LEU A 40 0.83 13.35 3.69
C LEU A 40 1.28 14.59 2.92
N VAL A 41 0.83 14.69 1.66
CA VAL A 41 1.08 15.84 0.78
C VAL A 41 -0.16 16.74 0.72
N TYR A 42 0.06 18.05 0.76
CA TYR A 42 -1.02 19.03 0.70
C TYR A 42 -1.76 18.99 -0.65
N ASP A 43 -1.03 18.89 -1.76
CA ASP A 43 -1.64 18.74 -3.09
C ASP A 43 -2.28 17.35 -3.22
N PRO A 44 -3.62 17.26 -3.40
CA PRO A 44 -4.28 15.97 -3.55
C PRO A 44 -3.86 15.22 -4.81
N LYS A 45 -3.41 15.91 -5.86
CA LYS A 45 -3.01 15.29 -7.14
C LYS A 45 -1.67 14.56 -7.06
N LEU A 46 -0.83 14.95 -6.11
CA LEU A 46 0.47 14.31 -5.87
C LEU A 46 0.36 13.08 -4.98
N ARG A 47 -0.80 12.83 -4.35
CA ARG A 47 -0.99 11.68 -3.47
C ARG A 47 -1.10 10.40 -4.32
N PRO A 48 -0.37 9.34 -3.95
CA PRO A 48 -0.51 8.05 -4.61
C PRO A 48 -1.93 7.47 -4.40
N SER A 49 -2.43 6.78 -5.42
CA SER A 49 -3.66 5.98 -5.33
C SER A 49 -3.50 4.84 -4.34
N GLY A 50 -4.58 4.35 -3.75
CA GLY A 50 -4.55 3.24 -2.78
C GLY A 50 -3.82 2.00 -3.30
N LEU A 51 -4.02 1.63 -4.56
CA LEU A 51 -3.30 0.49 -5.17
C LEU A 51 -1.80 0.78 -5.34
N HIS A 52 -1.44 2.00 -5.69
CA HIS A 52 -0.04 2.44 -5.78
C HIS A 52 0.62 2.54 -4.39
N CYS A 53 -0.14 2.84 -3.36
CA CYS A 53 0.32 2.75 -1.98
C CYS A 53 0.63 1.30 -1.60
N CYS A 54 -0.21 0.35 -2.00
CA CYS A 54 0.02 -1.06 -1.74
C CYS A 54 1.35 -1.52 -2.35
N THR A 55 1.79 -1.03 -3.52
CA THR A 55 3.07 -1.41 -4.15
C THR A 55 4.33 -0.90 -3.44
N HIS A 56 4.20 -0.13 -2.36
CA HIS A 56 5.33 0.45 -1.66
C HIS A 56 6.25 -0.62 -1.02
N ALA A 57 7.53 -0.28 -0.86
CA ALA A 57 8.56 -1.15 -0.27
C ALA A 57 8.28 -1.49 1.21
N LEU A 58 7.56 -0.62 1.91
CA LEU A 58 7.06 -0.86 3.27
C LEU A 58 6.27 -2.18 3.38
N PHE A 59 5.61 -2.59 2.29
CA PHE A 59 4.81 -3.81 2.24
C PHE A 59 5.51 -4.97 1.53
N ASP A 60 6.79 -4.83 1.16
CA ASP A 60 7.56 -5.93 0.54
C ASP A 60 7.69 -7.12 1.49
N ASP A 61 7.82 -6.87 2.79
CA ASP A 61 7.83 -7.93 3.82
C ASP A 61 6.55 -8.76 3.80
N LEU A 62 5.38 -8.17 3.51
CA LEU A 62 4.13 -8.91 3.44
C LEU A 62 4.09 -9.86 2.23
N ARG A 63 4.88 -9.59 1.19
CA ARG A 63 4.95 -10.41 -0.03
C ARG A 63 5.93 -11.59 0.12
N ASP A 64 6.77 -11.58 1.15
CA ASP A 64 7.70 -12.67 1.41
C ASP A 64 6.93 -13.91 1.90
N PRO A 65 7.09 -15.08 1.26
CA PRO A 65 6.45 -16.34 1.70
C PRO A 65 6.85 -16.77 3.11
N ASN A 66 7.91 -16.20 3.70
CA ASN A 66 8.40 -16.51 5.04
C ASN A 66 7.81 -15.61 6.13
N THR A 67 7.11 -14.53 5.78
CA THR A 67 6.54 -13.61 6.77
C THR A 67 5.37 -14.25 7.53
N ARG A 68 5.35 -14.03 8.85
CA ARG A 68 4.36 -14.59 9.79
C ARG A 68 3.84 -13.46 10.68
N ILE A 69 2.55 -13.49 11.03
CA ILE A 69 1.92 -12.45 11.87
C ILE A 69 2.47 -12.49 13.31
N SER A 70 2.59 -13.70 13.82
CA SER A 70 3.31 -14.08 15.04
C SER A 70 3.93 -15.43 14.71
N SER A 71 5.00 -15.85 15.39
CA SER A 71 5.84 -17.00 15.00
C SER A 71 5.12 -18.33 14.70
N SER A 72 3.80 -18.42 14.95
CA SER A 72 2.95 -19.58 14.69
C SER A 72 1.89 -19.41 13.58
N LYS A 73 1.59 -18.20 13.09
CA LYS A 73 0.48 -17.97 12.12
C LYS A 73 0.97 -17.45 10.76
N PRO A 74 0.65 -18.15 9.65
CA PRO A 74 0.93 -17.66 8.30
C PRO A 74 0.11 -16.41 7.99
N LEU A 75 0.59 -15.62 7.03
CA LEU A 75 -0.17 -14.48 6.53
C LEU A 75 -1.50 -14.94 5.90
N PRO A 76 -2.58 -14.18 6.07
CA PRO A 76 -3.87 -14.53 5.49
C PRO A 76 -3.81 -14.46 3.96
N GLU A 77 -4.34 -15.48 3.30
CA GLU A 77 -4.33 -15.59 1.84
C GLU A 77 -5.19 -14.53 1.16
N HIS A 78 -6.19 -13.99 1.87
CA HIS A 78 -7.05 -12.91 1.38
C HIS A 78 -6.31 -11.59 1.13
N LEU A 79 -5.05 -11.46 1.56
CA LEU A 79 -4.23 -10.28 1.25
C LEU A 79 -3.89 -10.15 -0.24
N PHE A 80 -3.96 -11.25 -0.99
CA PHE A 80 -3.57 -11.29 -2.41
C PHE A 80 -4.75 -11.62 -3.34
N ILE A 81 -5.97 -11.68 -2.79
CA ILE A 81 -7.19 -11.91 -3.56
C ILE A 81 -7.74 -10.54 -3.96
N PHE A 82 -7.53 -10.16 -5.22
CA PHE A 82 -8.06 -8.92 -5.80
C PHE A 82 -9.30 -9.20 -6.63
N SER A 83 -10.28 -8.28 -6.59
CA SER A 83 -11.48 -8.37 -7.42
C SER A 83 -11.17 -8.08 -8.89
N LYS A 84 -12.11 -8.39 -9.80
CA LYS A 84 -11.94 -8.09 -11.24
C LYS A 84 -11.82 -6.59 -11.49
N GLU A 85 -12.55 -5.79 -10.71
CA GLU A 85 -12.55 -4.34 -10.77
C GLU A 85 -11.21 -3.77 -10.30
N GLU A 86 -10.63 -4.34 -9.24
CA GLU A 86 -9.30 -3.94 -8.75
C GLU A 86 -8.21 -4.29 -9.77
N LEU A 87 -8.27 -5.49 -10.37
CA LEU A 87 -7.33 -5.93 -11.39
C LEU A 87 -7.38 -5.04 -12.64
N ALA A 88 -8.56 -4.54 -13.01
CA ALA A 88 -8.74 -3.63 -14.14
C ALA A 88 -8.10 -2.25 -13.90
N LEU A 89 -7.93 -1.84 -12.63
CA LEU A 89 -7.27 -0.60 -12.24
C LEU A 89 -5.73 -0.75 -12.10
N MET A 90 -5.21 -1.98 -12.19
CA MET A 90 -3.79 -2.26 -12.03
C MET A 90 -3.08 -2.38 -13.37
N ASP A 91 -1.90 -1.77 -13.46
CA ASP A 91 -0.96 -2.03 -14.55
C ASP A 91 -0.32 -3.42 -14.43
N SER A 92 0.19 -3.97 -15.54
CA SER A 92 0.85 -5.29 -15.55
C SER A 92 2.08 -5.37 -14.63
N GLU A 93 2.74 -4.25 -14.32
CA GLU A 93 3.82 -4.21 -13.32
C GLU A 93 3.28 -4.26 -11.89
N MET A 94 2.20 -3.53 -11.62
CA MET A 94 1.54 -3.50 -10.33
C MET A 94 0.98 -4.88 -9.97
N GLN A 95 0.34 -5.56 -10.92
CA GLN A 95 -0.14 -6.93 -10.74
C GLN A 95 1.00 -7.89 -10.37
N ARG A 96 2.14 -7.81 -11.06
CA ARG A 96 3.33 -8.64 -10.76
C ARG A 96 3.89 -8.40 -9.36
N LYS A 97 3.80 -7.15 -8.87
CA LYS A 97 4.28 -6.81 -7.52
C LYS A 97 3.25 -7.15 -6.44
N LEU A 98 1.97 -6.96 -6.70
CA LEU A 98 0.89 -7.20 -5.73
C LEU A 98 0.48 -8.67 -5.62
N ILE A 99 0.68 -9.47 -6.67
CA ILE A 99 0.39 -10.90 -6.69
C ILE A 99 1.71 -11.67 -6.75
N PRO A 100 2.21 -12.17 -5.60
CA PRO A 100 3.47 -12.91 -5.57
C PRO A 100 3.40 -14.21 -6.37
N ALA A 101 4.50 -14.60 -7.01
CA ALA A 101 4.59 -15.83 -7.79
C ALA A 101 4.27 -17.09 -6.97
N TRP A 102 4.62 -17.10 -5.68
CA TRP A 102 4.31 -18.22 -4.78
C TRP A 102 2.81 -18.37 -4.53
N PHE A 103 2.05 -17.28 -4.54
CA PHE A 103 0.59 -17.30 -4.39
C PHE A 103 -0.08 -17.79 -5.68
N ALA A 104 0.37 -17.30 -6.84
CA ALA A 104 -0.09 -17.76 -8.14
C ALA A 104 0.16 -19.27 -8.34
N ALA A 105 1.37 -19.75 -8.04
CA ALA A 105 1.70 -21.18 -8.11
C ALA A 105 0.89 -22.04 -7.11
N LYS A 106 0.52 -21.48 -5.96
CA LYS A 106 -0.34 -22.15 -4.98
C LYS A 106 -1.79 -22.24 -5.47
N ALA A 107 -2.30 -21.19 -6.11
CA ALA A 107 -3.63 -21.20 -6.72
C ALA A 107 -3.73 -22.24 -7.85
N GLU A 108 -2.68 -22.39 -8.67
CA GLU A 108 -2.63 -23.41 -9.73
C GLU A 108 -2.55 -24.84 -9.16
N LYS A 109 -1.81 -25.06 -8.08
CA LYS A 109 -1.70 -26.38 -7.42
C LYS A 109 -2.91 -26.75 -6.56
N GLY A 110 -3.67 -25.77 -6.08
CA GLY A 110 -4.89 -25.94 -5.29
C GLY A 110 -6.17 -26.03 -6.11
N GLY A 111 -6.05 -26.14 -7.44
CA GLY A 111 -7.17 -26.21 -8.40
C GLY A 111 -7.95 -27.53 -8.38
N ASP A 112 -8.29 -28.04 -7.20
CA ASP A 112 -9.41 -28.96 -7.02
C ASP A 112 -10.00 -28.75 -5.62
N SER A 113 -11.25 -28.27 -5.57
CA SER A 113 -12.10 -28.00 -4.40
C SER A 113 -12.09 -26.58 -3.80
N LYS A 114 -13.08 -25.80 -4.25
CA LYS A 114 -13.71 -24.63 -3.59
C LYS A 114 -12.95 -23.28 -3.60
N ALA A 115 -13.01 -22.59 -4.73
CA ALA A 115 -13.05 -21.11 -4.76
C ALA A 115 -14.04 -20.59 -5.84
N VAL A 116 -15.19 -21.24 -5.96
CA VAL A 116 -16.39 -20.67 -6.58
C VAL A 116 -17.53 -20.78 -5.58
N ALA A 117 -17.42 -20.04 -4.48
CA ALA A 117 -18.56 -19.76 -3.62
C ALA A 117 -18.22 -18.60 -2.68
N ALA A 118 -19.11 -17.61 -2.68
CA ALA A 118 -19.25 -16.52 -1.72
C ALA A 118 -18.30 -15.30 -1.88
N ALA A 119 -18.71 -14.40 -2.77
CA ALA A 119 -18.90 -13.01 -2.34
C ALA A 119 -20.34 -12.60 -2.71
N PRO A 120 -21.11 -11.99 -1.78
CA PRO A 120 -22.45 -11.48 -2.05
C PRO A 120 -22.46 -10.23 -2.95
#